data_AF-A0A3B8K4S8-F1
#
_entry.id   AF-A0A3B8K4S8-F1
#
_cell.length_a   1.000
_cell.length_b   1.000
_cell.length_c   1.000
_cell.angle_alpha   90.00
_cell.angle_beta   90.00
_cell.angle_gamma   90.00
#
_symmetry.space_group_name_H-M   'P 1'
#
loop_
_entity.id
_entity.type
_entity.pdbx_description
1 polymer ?
#
loop_
_entity_poly.entity_id
_entity_poly.type
_entity_poly.pdbx_seq_one_letter_code
_entity_poly.pdbx_strand_id
1 'polypeptide(L)'
;MGVVISSSKDHSGHDHSGHSHEPLEVSKSDQIPTVTLTVLKDPMSGWNAKVVVEHFRFAPENASQDHVAGEGHGHLYVDGVKINRLYGDWHHLGKLTAGSHTVMVSLSSNDHRDLTHNG
;
A
#
# COMPACT_ATOMS: atom_id res chain seq x y z
N MET A 1 -20.23 -6.45 -1.48
CA MET A 1 -20.18 -7.70 -2.26
C MET A 1 -18.96 -7.62 -3.17
N GLY A 2 -18.06 -8.61 -3.08
CA GLY A 2 -17.02 -8.90 -4.07
C GLY A 2 -15.71 -8.14 -3.92
N VAL A 3 -14.73 -8.77 -3.27
CA VAL A 3 -13.30 -8.51 -3.50
C VAL A 3 -12.97 -9.05 -4.88
N VAL A 4 -12.27 -8.26 -5.71
CA VAL A 4 -11.65 -8.74 -6.95
C VAL A 4 -10.15 -8.74 -6.72
N ILE A 5 -9.57 -9.93 -6.56
CA ILE A 5 -8.13 -10.13 -6.61
C ILE A 5 -7.82 -10.53 -8.05
N SER A 6 -6.99 -9.77 -8.74
CA SER A 6 -6.46 -10.16 -10.05
C SER A 6 -4.96 -9.93 -10.02
N SER A 7 -4.20 -11.02 -9.91
CA SER A 7 -2.78 -11.06 -10.19
C SER A 7 -2.61 -11.38 -11.68
N SER A 8 -2.45 -10.36 -12.51
CA SER A 8 -1.89 -10.53 -13.85
C SER A 8 -0.38 -10.37 -13.78
N LYS A 9 0.33 -11.48 -14.02
CA LYS A 9 1.74 -11.50 -14.39
C LYS A 9 1.92 -10.86 -15.77
N ASP A 10 3.13 -10.34 -16.00
CA ASP A 10 3.72 -9.83 -17.24
C ASP A 10 3.59 -8.34 -17.55
N HIS A 11 4.65 -7.59 -17.24
CA HIS A 11 5.20 -6.62 -18.17
C HIS A 11 6.74 -6.62 -18.10
N SER A 12 7.32 -6.93 -19.27
CA SER A 12 8.76 -6.92 -19.56
C SER A 12 9.30 -5.50 -19.67
N GLY A 13 10.46 -5.27 -19.04
CA GLY A 13 11.45 -4.25 -19.39
C GLY A 13 11.30 -2.90 -18.70
N HIS A 14 12.16 -2.62 -17.71
CA HIS A 14 13.27 -1.66 -17.82
C HIS A 14 14.21 -1.83 -16.61
N ASP A 15 15.51 -1.75 -16.90
CA ASP A 15 16.66 -2.04 -16.05
C ASP A 15 16.79 -1.06 -14.88
N HIS A 16 16.73 -1.55 -13.64
CA HIS A 16 17.37 -0.91 -12.49
C HIS A 16 17.82 -1.96 -11.46
N SER A 17 19.13 -1.92 -11.21
CA SER A 17 19.91 -2.46 -10.11
C SER A 17 19.13 -3.17 -9.00
N GLY A 18 19.43 -4.46 -8.86
CA GLY A 18 18.73 -5.38 -7.98
C GLY A 18 18.72 -5.00 -6.51
N HIS A 19 17.56 -5.23 -5.90
CA HIS A 19 17.44 -6.00 -4.67
C HIS A 19 16.24 -6.91 -4.85
N SER A 20 16.49 -8.21 -5.04
CA SER A 20 15.46 -9.24 -5.04
C SER A 20 14.95 -9.39 -3.60
N HIS A 21 13.96 -8.58 -3.25
CA HIS A 21 13.25 -8.71 -1.99
C HIS A 21 12.25 -9.86 -2.13
N GLU A 22 12.62 -11.01 -1.58
CA GLU A 22 11.69 -12.12 -1.38
C GLU A 22 10.56 -11.64 -0.46
N PRO A 23 9.27 -11.83 -0.83
CA PRO A 23 8.15 -11.47 0.03
C PRO A 23 8.32 -12.14 1.40
N LEU A 24 8.23 -11.35 2.48
CA LEU A 24 8.29 -11.92 3.82
C LEU A 24 6.93 -12.53 4.15
N GLU A 25 6.85 -13.87 4.20
CA GLU A 25 5.68 -14.54 4.77
C GLU A 25 5.54 -14.19 6.26
N VAL A 26 4.44 -13.53 6.60
CA VAL A 26 4.06 -13.26 7.98
C VAL A 26 3.75 -14.59 8.66
N SER A 27 4.71 -15.09 9.45
CA SER A 27 4.62 -16.40 10.10
C SER A 27 3.60 -16.38 11.25
N LYS A 28 2.54 -17.20 11.12
CA LYS A 28 1.64 -17.73 12.16
C LYS A 28 1.71 -17.05 13.54
N SER A 29 0.99 -15.95 13.67
CA SER A 29 0.35 -15.50 14.90
C SER A 29 -0.82 -14.62 14.46
N ASP A 30 -1.86 -14.48 15.27
CA ASP A 30 -3.17 -13.90 14.92
C ASP A 30 -3.16 -12.40 14.53
N GLN A 31 -2.03 -11.86 14.08
CA GLN A 31 -1.76 -10.45 13.82
C GLN A 31 -1.31 -10.21 12.38
N ILE A 32 -2.08 -10.71 11.41
CA ILE A 32 -1.84 -10.41 9.99
C ILE A 32 -2.14 -8.92 9.76
N PRO A 33 -1.19 -8.14 9.21
CA PRO A 33 -1.44 -6.77 8.80
C PRO A 33 -2.61 -6.69 7.81
N THR A 34 -3.62 -5.90 8.14
CA THR A 34 -4.73 -5.60 7.23
C THR A 34 -4.73 -4.12 6.86
N VAL A 35 -5.23 -3.82 5.66
CA VAL A 35 -5.46 -2.45 5.22
C VAL A 35 -6.83 -2.35 4.59
N THR A 36 -7.60 -1.35 5.03
CA THR A 36 -8.86 -0.95 4.44
C THR A 36 -8.72 0.45 3.87
N LEU A 37 -9.05 0.61 2.60
CA LEU A 37 -9.06 1.89 1.91
C LEU A 37 -10.49 2.34 1.64
N THR A 38 -10.81 3.58 2.01
CA THR A 38 -12.06 4.26 1.64
C THR A 38 -11.73 5.54 0.88
N VAL A 39 -12.32 5.73 -0.30
CA VAL A 39 -12.17 6.97 -1.08
C VAL A 39 -13.44 7.80 -0.95
N LEU A 40 -13.28 9.05 -0.52
CA LEU A 40 -14.36 9.97 -0.21
C LEU A 40 -14.20 11.25 -1.01
N LYS A 41 -15.32 11.86 -1.44
CA LYS A 41 -15.26 13.18 -2.07
C LYS A 41 -14.81 14.20 -1.04
N ASP A 42 -13.82 15.01 -1.39
CA ASP A 42 -13.42 16.13 -0.53
C ASP A 42 -14.48 17.25 -0.62
N PRO A 43 -14.91 17.85 0.51
CA PRO A 43 -15.93 18.90 0.50
C PRO A 43 -15.57 20.15 -0.30
N MET A 44 -14.27 20.46 -0.43
CA MET A 44 -13.79 21.64 -1.17
C MET A 44 -13.35 21.29 -2.58
N SER A 45 -12.47 20.31 -2.76
CA SER A 45 -11.98 19.93 -4.09
C SER A 45 -11.36 18.55 -4.13
N GLY A 46 -11.65 17.76 -5.16
CA GLY A 46 -10.96 16.48 -5.36
C GLY A 46 -11.52 15.34 -4.51
N TRP A 47 -10.63 14.53 -3.94
CA TRP A 47 -10.94 13.30 -3.20
C TRP A 47 -9.95 13.08 -2.06
N ASN A 48 -10.40 12.39 -1.02
CA ASN A 48 -9.59 11.95 0.11
C ASN A 48 -9.54 10.42 0.14
N ALA A 49 -8.36 9.88 0.38
CA ALA A 49 -8.15 8.48 0.73
C ALA A 49 -8.04 8.37 2.26
N LYS A 50 -8.92 7.57 2.86
CA LYS A 50 -8.82 7.13 4.25
C LYS A 50 -8.29 5.71 4.27
N VAL A 51 -7.15 5.53 4.92
CA VAL A 51 -6.49 4.26 5.14
C VAL A 51 -6.65 3.90 6.61
N VAL A 52 -7.17 2.70 6.86
CA VAL A 52 -7.25 2.13 8.20
C VAL A 52 -6.46 0.83 8.17
N VAL A 53 -5.56 0.69 9.14
CA VAL A 53 -4.71 -0.49 9.27
C VAL A 53 -4.97 -1.21 10.58
N GLU A 54 -4.87 -2.53 10.58
CA GLU A 54 -4.91 -3.34 11.80
C GLU A 54 -3.69 -4.26 11.83
N HIS A 55 -3.20 -4.56 13.04
CA HIS A 55 -1.94 -5.29 13.25
C HIS A 55 -0.74 -4.70 12.50
N PHE A 56 -0.82 -3.39 12.22
CA PHE A 56 0.21 -2.64 11.53
C PHE A 56 0.26 -1.22 12.08
N ARG A 57 1.46 -0.66 12.14
CA ARG A 57 1.74 0.70 12.59
C ARG A 57 2.62 1.38 11.54
N PHE A 58 2.23 2.58 11.13
CA PHE A 58 3.12 3.45 10.39
C PHE A 58 4.29 3.89 11.27
N ALA A 59 5.52 3.57 10.86
CA ALA A 59 6.74 3.85 11.61
C ALA A 59 7.74 4.63 10.73
N PRO A 60 7.46 5.92 10.42
CA PRO A 60 8.37 6.75 9.63
C PRO A 60 9.79 6.83 10.21
N GLU A 61 9.92 6.77 11.54
CA GLU A 61 11.19 6.75 12.25
C GLU A 61 12.05 5.51 11.96
N ASN A 62 11.42 4.41 11.54
CA ASN A 62 12.08 3.14 11.22
C ASN A 62 12.11 2.86 9.70
N ALA A 63 11.69 3.81 8.87
CA ALA A 63 11.69 3.62 7.42
C ALA A 63 13.13 3.43 6.90
N SER A 64 13.31 2.42 6.03
CA SER A 64 14.63 2.03 5.50
C SER A 64 15.62 1.54 6.57
N GLN A 65 15.12 1.10 7.73
CA GLN A 65 15.88 0.41 8.77
C GLN A 65 15.52 -1.09 8.79
N ASP A 66 16.08 -1.82 9.74
CA ASP A 66 15.79 -3.23 9.95
C ASP A 66 14.29 -3.50 10.16
N HIS A 67 13.86 -4.69 9.75
CA HIS A 67 12.48 -5.13 9.88
C HIS A 67 12.02 -5.17 11.35
N VAL A 68 10.88 -4.55 11.63
CA VAL A 68 10.12 -4.73 12.87
C VAL A 68 8.74 -5.26 12.49
N ALA A 69 8.31 -6.36 13.14
CA ALA A 69 7.05 -7.00 12.83
C ALA A 69 5.87 -6.05 13.09
N GLY A 70 4.95 -5.95 12.13
CA GLY A 70 3.81 -5.05 12.20
C GLY A 70 4.15 -3.57 12.00
N GLU A 71 5.37 -3.23 11.56
CA GLU A 71 5.73 -1.83 11.27
C GLU A 71 6.14 -1.61 9.81
N GLY A 72 5.92 -0.39 9.34
CA GLY A 72 6.40 0.04 8.03
C GLY A 72 5.72 1.29 7.48
N HIS A 73 5.46 1.27 6.18
CA HIS A 73 4.82 2.36 5.44
C HIS A 73 3.86 1.85 4.37
N GLY A 74 2.94 2.72 3.95
CA GLY A 74 2.03 2.43 2.85
C GLY A 74 2.55 2.96 1.52
N HIS A 75 2.21 2.31 0.42
CA HIS A 75 2.35 2.86 -0.92
C HIS A 75 0.97 3.05 -1.54
N LEU A 76 0.69 4.28 -1.98
CA LEU A 76 -0.57 4.67 -2.58
C LEU A 76 -0.44 4.73 -4.09
N TYR A 77 -1.41 4.12 -4.77
CA TYR A 77 -1.47 4.02 -6.22
C TYR A 77 -2.80 4.55 -6.73
N VAL A 78 -2.78 5.18 -7.91
CA VAL A 78 -3.96 5.50 -8.72
C VAL A 78 -3.72 4.92 -10.11
N ASP A 79 -4.64 4.10 -10.59
CA ASP A 79 -4.57 3.40 -11.88
C ASP A 79 -3.25 2.63 -12.07
N GLY A 80 -2.77 1.99 -11.00
CA GLY A 80 -1.53 1.22 -10.98
C GLY A 80 -0.25 2.06 -10.89
N VAL A 81 -0.33 3.39 -10.97
CA VAL A 81 0.81 4.29 -10.82
C VAL A 81 0.99 4.66 -9.36
N LYS A 82 2.20 4.44 -8.81
CA LYS A 82 2.54 4.87 -7.45
C LYS A 82 2.58 6.39 -7.39
N ILE A 83 1.71 6.99 -6.59
CA ILE A 83 1.63 8.45 -6.43
C ILE A 83 2.21 8.93 -5.10
N ASN A 84 2.25 8.08 -4.08
CA ASN A 84 2.78 8.49 -2.79
C ASN A 84 3.24 7.34 -1.88
N ARG A 85 4.06 7.70 -0.89
CA ARG A 85 4.31 6.92 0.33
C ARG A 85 3.46 7.48 1.47
N LEU A 86 2.87 6.61 2.28
CA LEU A 86 1.99 6.96 3.39
C LEU A 86 2.62 6.59 4.74
N TYR A 87 2.50 7.51 5.69
CA TYR A 87 2.85 7.32 7.10
C TYR A 87 1.67 7.63 8.04
N GLY A 88 0.45 7.66 7.50
CA GLY A 88 -0.74 8.01 8.26
C GLY A 88 -2.01 7.73 7.50
N ASP A 89 -3.11 7.98 8.19
CA ASP A 89 -4.43 7.45 7.84
C ASP A 89 -5.13 8.24 6.73
N TRP A 90 -4.77 9.50 6.52
CA TRP A 90 -5.46 10.37 5.57
C TRP A 90 -4.51 10.93 4.53
N HIS A 91 -4.95 10.87 3.26
CA HIS A 91 -4.22 11.46 2.16
C HIS A 91 -5.15 12.15 1.16
N HIS A 92 -4.78 13.34 0.72
CA HIS A 92 -5.53 14.10 -0.28
C HIS A 92 -5.07 13.71 -1.69
N LEU A 93 -5.98 13.18 -2.51
CA LEU A 93 -5.69 12.73 -3.87
C LEU A 93 -5.75 13.86 -4.91
N GLY A 94 -6.34 15.00 -4.55
CA GLY A 94 -6.64 16.07 -5.50
C GLY A 94 -7.72 15.67 -6.50
N LYS A 95 -7.74 16.32 -7.66
CA LYS A 95 -8.72 16.07 -8.72
C LYS A 95 -8.30 14.84 -9.53
N LEU A 96 -9.25 13.92 -9.71
CA LEU A 96 -9.16 12.84 -10.68
C LEU A 96 -9.91 13.25 -11.95
N THR A 97 -9.46 12.74 -13.09
CA THR A 97 -10.15 12.96 -14.38
C THR A 97 -11.55 12.35 -14.37
N ALA A 98 -12.37 12.72 -15.34
CA ALA A 98 -13.68 12.08 -15.48
C ALA A 98 -13.51 10.61 -15.90
N GLY A 99 -14.20 9.71 -15.22
CA GLY A 99 -14.13 8.27 -15.49
C GLY A 99 -14.04 7.44 -14.22
N SER A 100 -13.79 6.15 -14.39
CA SER A 100 -13.51 5.23 -13.28
C SER A 100 -12.02 5.19 -13.03
N HIS A 101 -11.62 5.28 -11.76
CA HIS A 101 -10.24 5.19 -11.31
C HIS A 101 -10.11 4.10 -10.26
N THR A 102 -8.99 3.37 -10.29
CA THR A 102 -8.67 2.37 -9.27
C THR A 102 -7.67 2.97 -8.29
N VAL A 103 -8.04 3.05 -7.01
CA VAL A 103 -7.13 3.49 -5.94
C VAL A 103 -6.75 2.27 -5.11
N MET A 104 -5.46 2.10 -4.85
CA MET A 104 -4.92 0.95 -4.12
C MET A 104 -3.88 1.42 -3.09
N VAL A 105 -3.85 0.74 -1.95
CA VAL A 105 -2.77 0.87 -0.97
C VAL A 105 -2.16 -0.50 -0.74
N SER A 106 -0.82 -0.59 -0.80
CA SER A 106 -0.07 -1.73 -0.28
C SER A 106 0.68 -1.33 0.99
N LEU A 107 0.90 -2.29 1.88
CA LEU A 107 1.75 -2.12 3.06
C LEU A 107 3.12 -2.76 2.78
N SER A 108 4.18 -2.05 3.12
CA SER A 108 5.56 -2.53 3.03
C SER A 108 6.23 -2.42 4.40
N SER A 109 7.11 -3.36 4.73
CA SER A 109 7.91 -3.35 5.95
C SER A 109 8.93 -2.22 5.99
N ASN A 110 9.56 -2.02 7.16
CA ASN A 110 10.66 -1.07 7.36
C ASN A 110 11.81 -1.24 6.34
N ASP A 111 12.15 -2.48 6.00
CA ASP A 111 13.20 -2.84 5.04
C ASP A 111 12.70 -2.97 3.58
N HIS A 112 11.56 -2.34 3.26
CA HIS A 112 10.97 -2.24 1.92
C HIS A 112 10.46 -3.55 1.31
N ARG A 113 10.31 -4.63 2.08
CA ARG A 113 9.63 -5.84 1.59
C ARG A 113 8.13 -5.63 1.56
N ASP A 114 7.48 -6.07 0.50
CA ASP A 114 6.02 -6.05 0.42
C ASP A 114 5.44 -7.06 1.42
N LEU A 115 4.45 -6.61 2.20
CA LEU A 115 3.71 -7.47 3.10
C LEU A 115 2.56 -8.11 2.33
N THR A 116 2.73 -9.39 1.97
CA THR A 116 1.69 -10.19 1.33
C THR A 116 1.14 -11.20 2.31
N HIS A 117 -0.19 -11.36 2.34
CA HIS A 117 -0.85 -12.46 3.03
C HIS A 117 -1.75 -13.20 2.03
N ASN A 118 -1.47 -14.49 1.79
CA ASN A 118 -2.06 -15.36 0.77
C ASN A 118 -1.87 -14.84 -0.67
N GLY A 119 -0.74 -15.21 -1.27
CA GLY A 119 -0.36 -14.86 -2.64
C GLY A 119 -1.39 -15.20 -3.71
#